data_AF-A0A0H3HY52-F1
#
_entry.id   AF-A0A0H3HY52-F1
#
_cell.length_a   1.000
_cell.length_b   1.000
_cell.length_c   1.000
_cell.angle_alpha   90.00
_cell.angle_beta   90.00
_cell.angle_gamma   90.00
#
_symmetry.space_group_name_H-M   'P 1'
#
loop_
_entity.id
_entity.type
_entity.pdbx_description
1 polymer ?
#
loop_
_entity_poly.entity_id
_entity_poly.type
_entity_poly.pdbx_seq_one_letter_code
_entity_poly.pdbx_strand_id
1 'polypeptide(L)'
;MATGGGGYGEISPGSELGLRVSTSDEVVGIDGKKYRTAPATIWRWRDAYQNDFAARMDWTLTGDVKKTNHNPHLVLNGKPGTEIVSWQVKAGESVTLSAHGSGDVDGHAVTYRWWQYKEPTATAMGVHFGPGITLSQPEGGKTSFIAPAVKVPTPFHIILEGTDSGSPALTSYRRAIVTVVPSEK
;
A
#
# COMPACT_ATOMS: atom_id res chain seq x y z
N MET A 1 4.66 -1.60 -11.48
CA MET A 1 4.57 -0.74 -10.27
C MET A 1 3.27 0.04 -10.35
N ALA A 2 2.55 0.20 -9.24
CA ALA A 2 1.32 0.99 -9.20
C ALA A 2 1.36 2.01 -8.05
N THR A 3 0.97 3.25 -8.36
CA THR A 3 1.06 4.45 -7.51
C THR A 3 -0.14 5.37 -7.79
N GLY A 4 -0.23 6.54 -7.16
CA GLY A 4 -1.23 7.57 -7.51
C GLY A 4 -1.20 8.01 -8.98
N GLY A 5 -0.09 7.77 -9.70
CA GLY A 5 0.03 7.97 -11.15
C GLY A 5 -0.44 6.79 -12.02
N GLY A 6 -0.98 5.72 -11.41
CA GLY A 6 -1.43 4.51 -12.10
C GLY A 6 -0.46 3.34 -12.01
N GLY A 7 -0.88 2.20 -12.56
CA GLY A 7 -0.13 0.95 -12.60
C GLY A 7 0.42 0.63 -13.99
N TYR A 8 1.69 0.21 -14.06
CA TYR A 8 2.36 -0.15 -15.31
C TYR A 8 3.08 -1.51 -15.21
N GLY A 9 2.95 -2.31 -16.25
CA GLY A 9 3.55 -3.64 -16.42
C GLY A 9 4.17 -3.77 -17.82
N GLU A 10 5.13 -4.69 -17.98
CA GLU A 10 5.78 -4.92 -19.27
C GLU A 10 4.81 -5.57 -20.27
N ILE A 11 4.88 -5.13 -21.53
CA ILE A 11 4.10 -5.73 -22.63
C ILE A 11 4.57 -7.16 -22.91
N SER A 12 5.87 -7.42 -22.74
CA SER A 12 6.49 -8.71 -22.95
C SER A 12 7.63 -8.90 -21.94
N PRO A 13 7.49 -9.82 -20.97
CA PRO A 13 8.54 -10.09 -19.98
C PRO A 13 9.85 -10.49 -20.69
N GLY A 14 10.92 -9.71 -20.46
CA GLY A 14 12.24 -9.98 -21.03
C GLY A 14 12.54 -9.35 -22.39
N SER A 15 11.68 -8.48 -22.93
CA SER A 15 12.02 -7.70 -24.13
C SER A 15 12.93 -6.51 -23.78
N GLU A 16 14.03 -6.32 -24.52
CA GLU A 16 14.94 -5.17 -24.36
C GLU A 16 14.31 -3.82 -24.78
N LEU A 17 13.09 -3.85 -25.33
CA LEU A 17 12.37 -2.68 -25.82
C LEU A 17 11.85 -1.76 -24.71
N GLY A 18 11.78 -2.23 -23.46
CA GLY A 18 11.35 -1.43 -22.30
C GLY A 18 9.90 -0.92 -22.34
N LEU A 19 9.08 -1.43 -23.28
CA LEU A 19 7.71 -0.97 -23.48
C LEU A 19 6.79 -1.46 -22.35
N ARG A 20 6.03 -0.52 -21.76
CA ARG A 20 5.11 -0.76 -20.65
C ARG A 20 3.69 -0.32 -20.98
N VAL A 21 2.71 -1.11 -20.53
CA VAL A 21 1.28 -0.82 -20.66
C VAL A 21 0.64 -0.72 -19.29
N SER A 22 -0.50 -0.01 -19.25
CA SER A 22 -1.27 0.14 -18.02
C SER A 22 -1.72 -1.24 -17.51
N THR A 23 -1.47 -1.51 -16.23
CA THR A 23 -2.04 -2.68 -15.54
C THR A 23 -3.46 -2.37 -15.10
N SER A 24 -4.26 -3.41 -14.87
CA SER A 24 -5.60 -3.27 -14.31
C SER A 24 -5.64 -3.77 -12.88
N ASP A 25 -6.06 -2.89 -11.97
CA ASP A 25 -6.27 -3.22 -10.55
C ASP A 25 -7.73 -3.51 -10.27
N GLU A 26 -8.01 -4.35 -9.27
CA GLU A 26 -9.37 -4.60 -8.79
C GLU A 26 -9.70 -3.63 -7.66
N VAL A 27 -10.80 -2.88 -7.79
CA VAL A 27 -11.29 -1.94 -6.78
C VAL A 27 -12.78 -2.19 -6.55
N VAL A 28 -13.23 -2.08 -5.30
CA VAL A 28 -14.67 -2.09 -4.98
C VAL A 28 -15.18 -0.65 -5.12
N GLY A 29 -16.15 -0.45 -6.02
CA GLY A 29 -16.80 0.83 -6.23
C GLY A 29 -17.76 1.19 -5.09
N ILE A 30 -18.26 2.43 -5.13
CA ILE A 30 -19.23 2.98 -4.15
C ILE A 30 -20.55 2.19 -4.18
N ASP A 31 -20.86 1.55 -5.32
CA ASP A 31 -22.02 0.67 -5.50
C ASP A 31 -21.80 -0.76 -4.97
N GLY A 32 -20.65 -1.02 -4.31
CA GLY A 32 -20.27 -2.32 -3.76
C GLY A 32 -19.79 -3.33 -4.81
N LYS A 33 -19.73 -2.97 -6.10
CA LYS A 33 -19.30 -3.88 -7.17
C LYS A 33 -17.79 -3.83 -7.36
N LYS A 34 -17.23 -4.94 -7.80
CA LYS A 34 -15.80 -5.05 -8.15
C LYS A 34 -15.58 -4.60 -9.59
N TYR A 35 -14.66 -3.67 -9.78
CA TYR A 35 -14.21 -3.19 -11.08
C TYR A 35 -12.75 -3.53 -11.28
N ARG A 36 -12.40 -4.14 -12.42
CA ARG A 36 -11.02 -4.39 -12.81
C ARG A 36 -10.70 -3.64 -14.11
N THR A 37 -10.11 -2.45 -13.98
CA THR A 37 -9.83 -1.57 -15.12
C THR A 37 -8.49 -0.86 -14.96
N ALA A 38 -7.91 -0.36 -16.05
CA ALA A 38 -6.68 0.44 -15.97
C ALA A 38 -6.88 1.73 -15.14
N PRO A 39 -7.99 2.49 -15.27
CA PRO A 39 -8.25 3.64 -14.40
C PRO A 39 -8.42 3.27 -12.91
N ALA A 40 -8.83 2.05 -12.59
CA ALA A 40 -8.96 1.59 -11.19
C ALA A 40 -7.62 1.65 -10.42
N THR A 41 -6.48 1.61 -11.13
CA THR A 41 -5.14 1.82 -10.54
C THR A 41 -4.97 3.23 -9.95
N ILE A 42 -5.78 4.20 -10.38
CA ILE A 42 -5.80 5.59 -9.90
C ILE A 42 -7.01 5.81 -8.99
N TRP A 43 -8.18 5.25 -9.33
CA TRP A 43 -9.44 5.55 -8.64
C TRP A 43 -9.44 5.19 -7.16
N ARG A 44 -8.74 4.12 -6.76
CA ARG A 44 -8.63 3.74 -5.34
C ARG A 44 -7.95 4.80 -4.47
N TRP A 45 -7.18 5.71 -5.07
CA TRP A 45 -6.44 6.76 -4.37
C TRP A 45 -7.15 8.12 -4.42
N ARG A 46 -8.38 8.16 -4.97
CA ARG A 46 -9.05 9.41 -5.34
C ARG A 46 -9.24 10.36 -4.19
N ASP A 47 -9.82 9.89 -3.12
CA ASP A 47 -10.11 10.73 -1.95
C ASP A 47 -8.81 11.25 -1.33
N ALA A 48 -7.80 10.37 -1.22
CA ALA A 48 -6.49 10.74 -0.68
C ALA A 48 -5.79 11.83 -1.49
N TYR A 49 -5.74 11.74 -2.83
CA TYR A 49 -5.07 12.78 -3.63
C TYR A 49 -5.88 14.08 -3.73
N GLN A 50 -7.22 14.02 -3.69
CA GLN A 50 -8.05 15.22 -3.67
C GLN A 50 -7.92 15.97 -2.35
N ASN A 51 -7.91 15.26 -1.23
CA ASN A 51 -7.69 15.83 0.09
C ASN A 51 -6.27 16.41 0.22
N ASP A 52 -5.25 15.71 -0.28
CA ASP A 52 -3.87 16.22 -0.32
C ASP A 52 -3.77 17.50 -1.15
N PHE A 53 -4.45 17.56 -2.30
CA PHE A 53 -4.50 18.79 -3.10
C PHE A 53 -5.21 19.94 -2.36
N ALA A 54 -6.36 19.67 -1.73
CA ALA A 54 -7.09 20.67 -0.96
C ALA A 54 -6.28 21.22 0.21
N ALA A 55 -5.65 20.35 1.01
CA ALA A 55 -4.76 20.78 2.10
C ALA A 55 -3.59 21.63 1.58
N ARG A 56 -2.96 21.23 0.47
CA ARG A 56 -1.88 22.02 -0.14
C ARG A 56 -2.34 23.39 -0.63
N MET A 57 -3.59 23.52 -1.07
CA MET A 57 -4.16 24.84 -1.39
C MET A 57 -4.33 25.69 -0.12
N ASP A 58 -4.81 25.11 0.99
CA ASP A 58 -4.92 25.80 2.28
C ASP A 58 -3.55 26.30 2.79
N TRP A 59 -2.48 25.52 2.57
CA TRP A 59 -1.10 25.92 2.90
C TRP A 59 -0.64 27.19 2.18
N THR A 60 -1.25 27.54 1.04
CA THR A 60 -0.91 28.77 0.31
C THR A 60 -1.65 30.00 0.84
N LEU A 61 -2.74 29.81 1.60
CA LEU A 61 -3.59 30.89 2.10
C LEU A 61 -3.07 31.46 3.43
N THR A 62 -2.19 30.74 4.13
CA THR A 62 -1.62 31.14 5.41
C THR A 62 -0.17 30.68 5.55
N GLY A 63 0.69 31.54 6.08
CA GLY A 63 2.07 31.15 6.44
C GLY A 63 2.18 30.45 7.80
N ASP A 64 1.09 30.37 8.54
CA ASP A 64 1.03 29.67 9.83
C ASP A 64 0.74 28.18 9.63
N VAL A 65 1.80 27.38 9.68
CA VAL A 65 1.78 25.92 9.55
C VAL A 65 0.76 25.28 10.49
N LYS A 66 0.61 25.77 11.72
CA LYS A 66 -0.29 25.14 12.71
C LYS A 66 -1.77 25.29 12.40
N LYS A 67 -2.13 26.15 11.44
CA LYS A 67 -3.52 26.36 11.01
C LYS A 67 -3.93 25.45 9.86
N THR A 68 -3.02 24.61 9.39
CA THR A 68 -3.26 23.72 8.26
C THR A 68 -2.96 22.28 8.65
N ASN A 69 -3.72 21.34 8.08
CA ASN A 69 -3.51 19.91 8.31
C ASN A 69 -2.30 19.38 7.53
N HIS A 70 -1.57 18.43 8.10
CA HIS A 70 -0.43 17.74 7.49
C HIS A 70 -0.61 16.24 7.50
N ASN A 71 0.01 15.58 6.51
CA ASN A 71 -0.11 14.13 6.40
C ASN A 71 0.49 13.43 7.63
N PRO A 72 -0.14 12.35 8.12
CA PRO A 72 0.40 11.58 9.23
C PRO A 72 1.74 10.93 8.85
N HIS A 73 2.66 10.85 9.81
CA HIS A 73 3.95 10.20 9.66
C HIS A 73 3.84 8.73 10.06
N LEU A 74 4.06 7.84 9.10
CA LEU A 74 3.95 6.39 9.32
C LEU A 74 5.31 5.74 9.51
N VAL A 75 5.41 4.86 10.50
CA VAL A 75 6.57 4.03 10.84
C VAL A 75 6.18 2.56 10.68
N LEU A 76 6.86 1.84 9.79
CA LEU A 76 6.59 0.42 9.53
C LEU A 76 7.70 -0.44 10.14
N ASN A 77 7.35 -1.28 11.11
CA ASN A 77 8.28 -2.15 11.84
C ASN A 77 9.52 -1.40 12.37
N GLY A 78 9.28 -0.22 12.97
CA GLY A 78 10.34 0.63 13.53
C GLY A 78 11.18 1.39 12.50
N LYS A 79 10.87 1.28 11.20
CA LYS A 79 11.55 2.04 10.14
C LYS A 79 10.72 3.26 9.75
N PRO A 80 11.12 4.50 10.06
CA PRO A 80 10.44 5.71 9.59
C PRO A 80 10.73 5.97 8.10
N GLY A 81 10.15 7.04 7.55
CA GLY A 81 10.37 7.47 6.17
C GLY A 81 9.38 6.90 5.16
N THR A 82 9.67 7.07 3.87
CA THR A 82 8.77 6.68 2.76
C THR A 82 9.28 5.46 1.98
N GLU A 83 10.46 4.95 2.34
CA GLU A 83 11.07 3.82 1.66
C GLU A 83 10.28 2.52 1.85
N ILE A 84 10.39 1.66 0.84
CA ILE A 84 9.83 0.31 0.85
C ILE A 84 10.61 -0.53 1.86
N VAL A 85 9.91 -1.19 2.77
CA VAL A 85 10.53 -2.12 3.71
C VAL A 85 10.42 -3.53 3.16
N SER A 86 11.55 -4.19 2.89
CA SER A 86 11.55 -5.55 2.35
C SER A 86 12.39 -6.52 3.17
N TRP A 87 11.92 -7.76 3.31
CA TRP A 87 12.66 -8.86 3.93
C TRP A 87 12.16 -10.21 3.40
N GLN A 88 12.89 -11.27 3.76
CA GLN A 88 12.58 -12.64 3.38
C GLN A 88 12.11 -13.45 4.58
N VAL A 89 11.19 -14.38 4.35
CA VAL A 89 10.66 -15.32 5.36
C VAL A 89 10.45 -16.69 4.71
N LYS A 90 10.49 -17.76 5.50
CA LYS A 90 10.18 -19.10 5.01
C LYS A 90 8.67 -19.33 5.01
N ALA A 91 8.19 -20.17 4.09
CA ALA A 91 6.82 -20.65 4.12
C ALA A 91 6.47 -21.25 5.49
N GLY A 92 5.29 -20.91 6.02
CA GLY A 92 4.82 -21.33 7.35
C GLY A 92 5.24 -20.42 8.50
N GLU A 93 6.17 -19.48 8.30
CA GLU A 93 6.55 -18.53 9.35
C GLU A 93 5.45 -17.49 9.60
N SER A 94 5.32 -17.07 10.86
CA SER A 94 4.43 -15.97 11.24
C SER A 94 5.12 -14.63 11.00
N VAL A 95 4.50 -13.79 10.18
CA VAL A 95 4.98 -12.46 9.84
C VAL A 95 4.17 -11.44 10.62
N THR A 96 4.84 -10.61 11.40
CA THR A 96 4.21 -9.52 12.16
C THR A 96 4.55 -8.16 11.54
N LEU A 97 3.53 -7.31 11.44
CA LEU A 97 3.60 -5.96 10.92
C LEU A 97 3.07 -4.99 11.97
N SER A 98 3.76 -3.87 12.17
CA SER A 98 3.40 -2.87 13.16
C SER A 98 3.59 -1.46 12.62
N ALA A 99 2.61 -0.62 12.93
CA ALA A 99 2.62 0.83 12.72
C ALA A 99 3.13 1.58 13.96
N HIS A 100 3.71 0.89 14.96
CA HIS A 100 4.16 1.53 16.19
C HIS A 100 5.22 2.61 15.91
N GLY A 101 5.08 3.76 16.56
CA GLY A 101 5.87 4.96 16.29
C GLY A 101 5.29 5.87 15.20
N SER A 102 4.19 5.46 14.56
CA SER A 102 3.42 6.35 13.68
C SER A 102 2.64 7.38 14.50
N GLY A 103 2.39 8.53 13.91
CA GLY A 103 1.64 9.60 14.54
C GLY A 103 1.40 10.78 13.62
N ASP A 104 0.78 11.80 14.16
CA ASP A 104 0.40 13.02 13.47
C ASP A 104 1.11 14.22 14.12
N VAL A 105 1.65 15.12 13.31
CA VAL A 105 2.38 16.30 13.81
C VAL A 105 1.45 17.38 14.36
N ASP A 106 0.20 17.40 13.89
CA ASP A 106 -0.84 18.34 14.32
C ASP A 106 -1.61 17.83 15.54
N GLY A 107 -1.36 16.59 15.96
CA GLY A 107 -1.97 15.95 17.12
C GLY A 107 -3.31 15.28 16.81
N HIS A 108 -3.65 15.08 15.53
CA HIS A 108 -4.85 14.37 15.12
C HIS A 108 -4.76 12.87 15.41
N ALA A 109 -5.92 12.23 15.61
CA ALA A 109 -5.97 10.79 15.74
C ALA A 109 -5.75 10.13 14.37
N VAL A 110 -4.88 9.12 14.32
CA VAL A 110 -4.59 8.38 13.08
C VAL A 110 -5.25 7.00 13.15
N THR A 111 -6.07 6.71 12.14
CA THR A 111 -6.66 5.39 11.91
C THR A 111 -5.75 4.58 10.98
N TYR A 112 -5.54 3.31 11.29
CA TYR A 112 -4.61 2.43 10.55
C TYR A 112 -5.34 1.27 9.91
N ARG A 113 -5.05 1.04 8.64
CA ARG A 113 -5.56 -0.07 7.85
C ARG A 113 -4.45 -0.80 7.14
N TRP A 114 -4.55 -2.12 7.11
CA TRP A 114 -3.64 -3.03 6.46
C TRP A 114 -4.36 -3.82 5.37
N TRP A 115 -3.76 -3.86 4.19
CA TRP A 115 -4.31 -4.64 3.10
C TRP A 115 -3.22 -5.16 2.17
N GLN A 116 -3.52 -6.27 1.49
CA GLN A 116 -2.60 -6.87 0.54
C GLN A 116 -2.80 -6.25 -0.84
N TYR A 117 -1.72 -5.76 -1.44
CA TYR A 117 -1.70 -5.32 -2.84
C TYR A 117 -1.32 -6.52 -3.72
N LYS A 118 -2.33 -7.23 -4.26
CA LYS A 118 -2.16 -8.51 -4.95
C LYS A 118 -1.60 -8.36 -6.37
N GLU A 119 -1.92 -7.27 -7.04
CA GLU A 119 -1.62 -7.05 -8.45
C GLU A 119 -0.12 -6.98 -8.72
N PRO A 120 0.71 -6.28 -7.92
CA PRO A 120 2.16 -6.33 -8.07
C PRO A 120 2.75 -7.73 -7.84
N THR A 121 2.20 -8.53 -6.90
CA THR A 121 2.59 -9.93 -6.73
C THR A 121 2.24 -10.74 -8.00
N ALA A 122 1.05 -10.54 -8.54
CA ALA A 122 0.57 -11.21 -9.75
C ALA A 122 1.49 -10.92 -10.95
N THR A 123 1.82 -9.64 -11.16
CA THR A 123 2.75 -9.22 -12.21
C THR A 123 4.14 -9.83 -12.03
N ALA A 124 4.68 -9.84 -10.81
CA ALA A 124 5.99 -10.43 -10.52
C ALA A 124 6.03 -11.94 -10.79
N MET A 125 4.91 -12.64 -10.58
CA MET A 125 4.77 -14.06 -10.86
C MET A 125 4.37 -14.37 -12.32
N GLY A 126 4.05 -13.36 -13.13
CA GLY A 126 3.49 -13.55 -14.47
C GLY A 126 2.11 -14.21 -14.50
N VAL A 127 1.32 -14.06 -13.43
CA VAL A 127 -0.02 -14.66 -13.30
C VAL A 127 -1.12 -13.59 -13.28
N HIS A 128 -2.35 -13.97 -13.65
CA HIS A 128 -3.48 -13.04 -13.64
C HIS A 128 -3.96 -12.65 -12.24
N PHE A 129 -3.75 -13.51 -11.23
CA PHE A 129 -4.15 -13.27 -9.84
C PHE A 129 -3.04 -13.76 -8.91
N GLY A 130 -2.50 -12.84 -8.11
CA GLY A 130 -1.50 -13.17 -7.10
C GLY A 130 -2.14 -13.95 -5.94
N PRO A 131 -1.40 -14.86 -5.29
CA PRO A 131 -1.88 -15.58 -4.12
C PRO A 131 -2.32 -14.60 -3.02
N GLY A 132 -3.46 -14.88 -2.41
CA GLY A 132 -3.98 -14.09 -1.30
C GLY A 132 -3.32 -14.46 0.03
N ILE A 133 -3.13 -13.48 0.91
CA ILE A 133 -2.85 -13.70 2.33
C ILE A 133 -4.05 -13.27 3.16
N THR A 134 -4.25 -13.95 4.28
CA THR A 134 -5.24 -13.56 5.29
C THR A 134 -4.51 -12.84 6.41
N LEU A 135 -4.78 -11.54 6.54
CA LEU A 135 -4.31 -10.74 7.67
C LEU A 135 -5.17 -11.06 8.90
N SER A 136 -4.56 -11.24 10.07
CA SER A 136 -5.25 -11.54 11.32
C SER A 136 -6.18 -10.41 11.75
N GLN A 137 -5.72 -9.16 11.61
CA GLN A 137 -6.47 -7.95 11.92
C GLN A 137 -6.15 -6.88 10.86
N PRO A 138 -7.07 -6.59 9.92
CA PRO A 138 -6.83 -5.57 8.90
C PRO A 138 -6.84 -4.14 9.46
N GLU A 139 -7.42 -3.92 10.64
CA GLU A 139 -7.51 -2.59 11.25
C GLU A 139 -6.63 -2.50 12.50
N GLY A 140 -6.10 -1.31 12.77
CA GLY A 140 -5.30 -1.01 13.96
C GLY A 140 -3.79 -1.01 13.75
N GLY A 141 -3.04 -0.72 14.81
CA GLY A 141 -1.60 -0.47 14.73
C GLY A 141 -0.71 -1.71 14.56
N LYS A 142 -1.28 -2.92 14.52
CA LYS A 142 -0.53 -4.17 14.38
C LYS A 142 -1.38 -5.20 13.64
N THR A 143 -0.73 -5.96 12.76
CA THR A 143 -1.34 -7.11 12.10
C THR A 143 -0.32 -8.24 11.92
N SER A 144 -0.79 -9.41 11.55
CA SER A 144 0.07 -10.54 11.23
C SER A 144 -0.55 -11.43 10.15
N PHE A 145 0.28 -12.25 9.51
CA PHE A 145 -0.19 -13.33 8.64
C PHE A 145 0.79 -14.50 8.68
N ILE A 146 0.31 -15.67 8.29
CA ILE A 146 1.17 -16.84 8.09
C ILE A 146 1.66 -16.85 6.64
N ALA A 147 2.97 -16.92 6.45
CA ALA A 147 3.58 -16.99 5.13
C ALA A 147 3.05 -18.21 4.37
N PRO A 148 2.36 -18.03 3.23
CA PRO A 148 1.77 -19.15 2.51
C PRO A 148 2.83 -20.09 1.94
N ALA A 149 2.45 -21.34 1.67
CA ALA A 149 3.30 -22.26 0.93
C ALA A 149 3.52 -21.75 -0.50
N VAL A 150 4.78 -21.66 -0.91
CA VAL A 150 5.18 -21.22 -2.25
C VAL A 150 6.17 -22.21 -2.85
N LYS A 151 6.16 -22.34 -4.19
CA LYS A 151 7.09 -23.20 -4.93
C LYS A 151 8.37 -22.48 -5.34
N VAL A 152 8.29 -21.15 -5.45
CA VAL A 152 9.38 -20.26 -5.84
C VAL A 152 9.34 -19.01 -4.95
N PRO A 153 10.47 -18.29 -4.77
CA PRO A 153 10.48 -17.03 -4.05
C PRO A 153 9.40 -16.08 -4.58
N THR A 154 8.46 -15.69 -3.73
CA THR A 154 7.27 -14.93 -4.14
C THR A 154 7.13 -13.66 -3.29
N PRO A 155 7.11 -12.45 -3.89
CA PRO A 155 6.98 -11.20 -3.16
C PRO A 155 5.52 -10.89 -2.83
N PHE A 156 5.17 -10.84 -1.55
CA PHE A 156 3.86 -10.38 -1.09
C PHE A 156 3.95 -8.90 -0.71
N HIS A 157 3.10 -8.08 -1.32
CA HIS A 157 3.04 -6.65 -1.03
C HIS A 157 1.93 -6.36 -0.04
N ILE A 158 2.28 -5.76 1.09
CA ILE A 158 1.34 -5.32 2.12
C ILE A 158 1.45 -3.80 2.24
N ILE A 159 0.30 -3.14 2.29
CA ILE A 159 0.19 -1.70 2.43
C ILE A 159 -0.32 -1.39 3.84
N LEU A 160 0.39 -0.51 4.52
CA LEU A 160 -0.10 0.23 5.68
C LEU A 160 -0.64 1.55 5.14
N GLU A 161 -1.90 1.81 5.44
CA GLU A 161 -2.62 3.03 5.18
C GLU A 161 -2.90 3.70 6.53
N GLY A 162 -2.57 4.98 6.67
CA GLY A 162 -2.85 5.75 7.86
C GLY A 162 -3.54 7.05 7.50
N THR A 163 -4.74 7.27 8.05
CA THR A 163 -5.55 8.45 7.78
C THR A 163 -5.79 9.22 9.06
N ASP A 164 -5.46 10.51 9.05
CA ASP A 164 -5.70 11.41 10.18
C ASP A 164 -7.20 11.78 10.31
N SER A 165 -7.54 12.45 11.41
CA SER A 165 -8.88 12.99 11.66
C SER A 165 -8.98 14.49 11.39
N GLY A 166 -8.06 15.05 10.60
CA GLY A 166 -8.02 16.47 10.26
C GLY A 166 -9.02 16.85 9.17
N SER A 167 -8.99 18.12 8.75
CA SER A 167 -9.86 18.63 7.67
C SER A 167 -9.04 19.42 6.65
N PRO A 168 -8.97 18.97 5.38
CA PRO A 168 -9.44 17.67 4.89
C PRO A 168 -8.63 16.51 5.52
N ALA A 169 -9.20 15.32 5.61
CA ALA A 169 -8.52 14.16 6.20
C ALA A 169 -7.38 13.70 5.28
N LEU A 170 -6.15 13.66 5.78
CA LEU A 170 -4.98 13.29 4.98
C LEU A 170 -4.57 11.85 5.24
N THR A 171 -4.16 11.19 4.17
CA THR A 171 -3.75 9.78 4.19
C THR A 171 -2.30 9.63 3.77
N SER A 172 -1.56 8.81 4.52
CA SER A 172 -0.20 8.38 4.21
C SER A 172 -0.15 6.86 3.98
N TYR A 173 0.88 6.42 3.26
CA TYR A 173 1.05 5.00 2.93
C TYR A 173 2.48 4.52 3.18
N ARG A 174 2.61 3.26 3.62
CA ARG A 174 3.87 2.52 3.67
C ARG A 174 3.70 1.16 3.02
N ARG A 175 4.76 0.68 2.38
CA ARG A 175 4.76 -0.61 1.67
C ARG A 175 5.77 -1.56 2.29
N ALA A 176 5.29 -2.73 2.70
CA ALA A 176 6.10 -3.89 3.02
C ALA A 176 6.14 -4.85 1.83
N ILE A 177 7.31 -5.40 1.52
CA ILE A 177 7.49 -6.50 0.58
C ILE A 177 8.06 -7.69 1.35
N VAL A 178 7.24 -8.70 1.54
CA VAL A 178 7.63 -9.92 2.24
C VAL A 178 7.84 -11.00 1.18
N THR A 179 9.10 -11.30 0.88
CA THR A 179 9.43 -12.37 -0.06
C THR A 179 9.40 -13.69 0.68
N VAL A 180 8.42 -14.53 0.37
CA VAL A 180 8.31 -15.86 0.95
C VAL A 180 9.15 -16.80 0.11
N VAL A 181 10.05 -17.55 0.74
CA VAL A 181 10.83 -18.62 0.11
C VAL A 181 10.25 -19.99 0.50
N PRO A 182 10.37 -21.02 -0.36
CA PRO A 182 9.95 -22.38 -0.01
C PRO A 182 10.63 -22.84 1.29
N SER A 183 9.88 -23.53 2.17
CA SER A 183 10.52 -24.26 3.27
C SER A 183 11.22 -25.48 2.68
N GLU A 184 12.52 -25.64 2.95
CA GLU A 184 13.22 -26.89 2.63
C GLU A 184 12.48 -28.04 3.33
N LYS A 185 12.17 -29.09 2.55
CA LYS A 185 11.62 -30.33 3.09
C LYS A 185 12.74 -31.16 3.70
#